data_AF-A0A430LI92-F1
#
_entry.id   AF-A0A430LI92-F1
#
_cell.length_a   1.000
_cell.length_b   1.000
_cell.length_c   1.000
_cell.angle_alpha   90.00
_cell.angle_beta   90.00
_cell.angle_gamma   90.00
#
_symmetry.space_group_name_H-M   'P 1'
#
loop_
_entity.id
_entity.type
_entity.pdbx_description
1 polymer ?
#
loop_
_entity_poly.entity_id
_entity_poly.type
_entity_poly.pdbx_seq_one_letter_code
_entity_poly.pdbx_strand_id
1 'polypeptide(L)'
;MGTHQSIPLIEPPDNPEALGKDFTAFLSQFQQFELAPYIHHKAISFNNAAHRANWVDYISDAPDRDTIIEFYSAPKRGKLCWIGFFSGETVNWINEPDWDSEDWHCFTIAIIQDPTKGKHMVVYDPDPAHFEDGERATTVLRGLQRNLFNWIRKNKSKSLRLWYSIDRSNEGENQCLIHSLRKVQTWASVGDSVWQGPTDPRTENYVEITKV
;
A
#
# COMPACT_ATOMS: atom_id res chain seq x y z
N MET A 1 -13.76 0.92 -33.18
CA MET A 1 -12.82 0.03 -32.47
C MET A 1 -11.48 0.76 -32.43
N GLY A 2 -11.21 1.46 -31.33
CA GLY A 2 -9.94 2.19 -31.17
C GLY A 2 -8.85 1.20 -30.80
N THR A 3 -7.78 1.16 -31.58
CA THR A 3 -6.56 0.43 -31.26
C THR A 3 -5.92 1.08 -30.03
N HIS A 4 -6.13 0.49 -28.85
CA HIS A 4 -5.33 0.81 -27.67
C HIS A 4 -3.90 0.34 -27.97
N GLN A 5 -3.03 1.27 -28.37
CA GLN A 5 -1.59 1.03 -28.27
C GLN A 5 -1.30 0.79 -26.79
N SER A 6 -0.89 -0.44 -26.47
CA SER A 6 -0.36 -0.77 -25.15
C SER A 6 0.93 0.03 -24.98
N ILE A 7 0.86 1.11 -24.20
CA ILE A 7 2.07 1.84 -23.80
C ILE A 7 2.91 0.85 -22.99
N PRO A 8 4.16 0.53 -23.40
CA PRO A 8 5.00 -0.38 -22.64
C PRO A 8 5.22 0.23 -21.25
N LEU A 9 4.86 -0.54 -20.22
CA LEU A 9 5.06 -0.12 -18.85
C LEU A 9 6.56 -0.25 -18.49
N ILE A 10 7.05 0.69 -17.69
CA ILE A 10 8.34 0.57 -17.03
C ILE A 10 8.23 -0.61 -16.07
N GLU A 11 9.20 -1.52 -16.13
CA GLU A 11 9.29 -2.65 -15.20
C GLU A 11 9.48 -2.16 -13.76
N PRO A 12 8.92 -2.86 -12.76
CA PRO A 12 9.18 -2.55 -11.36
C PRO A 12 10.68 -2.61 -11.04
N PRO A 13 11.24 -1.67 -10.25
CA PRO A 13 12.56 -1.87 -9.66
C PRO A 13 12.59 -3.17 -8.86
N ASP A 14 13.63 -3.96 -9.07
CA ASP A 14 13.90 -5.24 -8.42
C ASP A 14 15.08 -5.18 -7.43
N ASN A 15 15.90 -4.12 -7.51
CA ASN A 15 16.96 -3.85 -6.54
C ASN A 15 16.36 -3.46 -5.18
N PRO A 16 16.61 -4.21 -4.09
CA PRO A 16 16.14 -3.85 -2.74
C PRO A 16 16.68 -2.50 -2.25
N GLU A 17 17.82 -2.03 -2.77
CA GLU A 17 18.41 -0.73 -2.46
C GLU A 17 17.81 0.43 -3.30
N ALA A 18 16.73 0.19 -4.04
CA ALA A 18 16.08 1.21 -4.84
C ALA A 18 15.63 2.40 -3.99
N LEU A 19 15.87 3.61 -4.50
CA LEU A 19 15.56 4.85 -3.83
C LEU A 19 14.16 5.36 -4.21
N GLY A 20 13.66 6.33 -3.46
CA GLY A 20 12.34 6.94 -3.62
C GLY A 20 12.08 7.46 -5.03
N LYS A 21 13.12 7.98 -5.69
CA LYS A 21 13.08 8.40 -7.10
C LYS A 21 12.79 7.24 -8.07
N ASP A 22 13.31 6.05 -7.79
CA ASP A 22 13.15 4.87 -8.63
C ASP A 22 11.71 4.35 -8.52
N PHE A 23 11.16 4.33 -7.29
CA PHE A 23 9.73 4.10 -7.08
C PHE A 23 8.87 5.15 -7.78
N THR A 24 9.27 6.43 -7.69
CA THR A 24 8.51 7.53 -8.27
C THR A 24 8.40 7.43 -9.78
N ALA A 25 9.48 7.07 -10.47
CA ALA A 25 9.47 6.86 -11.93
C ALA A 25 8.47 5.76 -12.32
N PHE A 26 8.51 4.63 -11.63
CA PHE A 26 7.59 3.52 -11.85
C PHE A 26 6.13 3.89 -11.52
N LEU A 27 5.85 4.50 -10.36
CA LEU A 27 4.48 4.79 -9.92
C LEU A 27 3.84 5.93 -10.74
N SER A 28 4.63 6.92 -11.16
CA SER A 28 4.13 8.07 -11.93
C SER A 28 3.64 7.69 -13.32
N GLN A 29 4.15 6.58 -13.90
CA GLN A 29 3.74 6.13 -15.22
C GLN A 29 2.22 5.87 -15.30
N PHE A 30 1.57 5.53 -14.18
CA PHE A 30 0.15 5.23 -14.19
C PHE A 30 -0.75 6.46 -14.30
N GLN A 31 -0.21 7.66 -14.06
CA GLN A 31 -0.96 8.91 -14.15
C GLN A 31 -1.45 9.22 -15.58
N GLN A 32 -0.82 8.61 -16.59
CA GLN A 32 -1.21 8.78 -17.99
C GLN A 32 -2.48 7.98 -18.35
N PHE A 33 -2.90 7.02 -17.52
CA PHE A 33 -4.04 6.15 -17.82
C PHE A 33 -5.33 6.68 -17.18
N GLU A 34 -6.23 7.21 -17.99
CA GLU A 34 -7.49 7.79 -17.53
C GLU A 34 -8.39 6.78 -16.79
N LEU A 35 -8.37 5.52 -17.20
CA LEU A 35 -9.18 4.45 -16.59
C LEU A 35 -8.49 3.76 -15.41
N ALA A 36 -7.23 4.07 -15.12
CA ALA A 36 -6.53 3.49 -13.98
C ALA A 36 -7.03 4.09 -12.66
N PRO A 37 -6.97 3.34 -11.54
CA PRO A 37 -7.19 3.90 -10.22
C PRO A 37 -6.22 5.06 -9.94
N TYR A 38 -6.51 5.87 -8.92
CA TYR A 38 -5.49 6.79 -8.42
C TYR A 38 -4.33 5.98 -7.86
N ILE A 39 -3.16 6.08 -8.48
CA ILE A 39 -1.91 5.52 -7.93
C ILE A 39 -1.11 6.68 -7.37
N HIS A 40 -0.76 6.58 -6.09
CA HIS A 40 0.09 7.57 -5.46
C HIS A 40 1.49 7.48 -6.05
N HIS A 41 2.04 8.63 -6.45
CA HIS A 41 3.25 8.71 -7.26
C HIS A 41 4.54 8.57 -6.46
N LYS A 42 4.49 8.56 -5.13
CA LYS A 42 5.63 8.38 -4.24
C LYS A 42 5.40 7.17 -3.33
N ALA A 43 6.47 6.57 -2.85
CA ALA A 43 6.37 5.59 -1.78
C ALA A 43 5.90 6.25 -0.48
N ILE A 44 5.02 5.58 0.26
CA ILE A 44 4.59 6.01 1.57
C ILE A 44 5.45 5.30 2.62
N SER A 45 6.26 6.08 3.35
CA SER A 45 7.23 5.53 4.30
C SER A 45 7.08 6.06 5.72
N PHE A 46 6.28 7.11 5.90
CA PHE A 46 6.22 7.79 7.19
C PHE A 46 4.80 7.89 7.73
N ASN A 47 4.66 7.70 9.05
CA ASN A 47 3.39 7.87 9.71
C ASN A 47 2.91 9.34 9.64
N ASN A 48 3.84 10.28 9.85
CA ASN A 48 3.60 11.72 9.85
C ASN A 48 4.90 12.48 9.59
N ALA A 49 4.81 13.82 9.51
CA ALA A 49 5.96 14.68 9.23
C ALA A 49 7.05 14.61 10.32
N ALA A 50 6.69 14.43 11.59
CA ALA A 50 7.67 14.25 12.66
C ALA A 50 8.42 12.92 12.52
N HIS A 51 7.73 11.84 12.12
CA HIS A 51 8.38 10.58 11.78
C HIS A 51 9.40 10.80 10.65
N ARG A 52 9.00 11.42 9.54
CA ARG A 52 9.93 11.75 8.44
C ARG A 52 11.14 12.57 8.90
N ALA A 53 10.92 13.58 9.74
CA ALA A 53 12.00 14.44 10.24
C ALA A 53 13.03 13.67 11.07
N ASN A 54 12.59 12.66 11.84
CA ASN A 54 13.51 11.81 12.61
C ASN A 54 14.34 10.87 11.72
N TRP A 55 13.95 10.70 10.45
CA TRP A 55 14.58 9.78 9.50
C TRP A 55 15.47 10.46 8.47
N VAL A 56 15.45 11.79 8.38
CA VAL A 56 16.11 12.54 7.31
C VAL A 56 17.63 12.35 7.29
N ASP A 57 18.23 12.11 8.46
CA ASP A 57 19.68 11.90 8.59
C ASP A 57 20.10 10.43 8.39
N TYR A 58 19.14 9.51 8.28
CA TYR A 58 19.39 8.07 8.19
C TYR A 58 19.00 7.48 6.83
N ILE A 59 18.03 8.08 6.15
CA ILE A 59 17.60 7.66 4.81
C ILE A 59 17.83 8.81 3.85
N SER A 60 18.76 8.64 2.92
CA SER A 60 19.18 9.67 1.97
C SER A 60 18.04 10.22 1.09
N ASP A 61 17.01 9.42 0.83
CA ASP A 61 15.85 9.74 0.00
C ASP A 61 14.56 9.96 0.82
N ALA A 62 14.66 10.20 2.14
CA ALA A 62 13.49 10.55 2.96
C ALA A 62 12.66 11.72 2.40
N PRO A 63 13.23 12.79 1.79
CA PRO A 63 12.45 13.87 1.17
C PRO A 63 11.62 13.45 -0.05
N ASP A 64 12.00 12.35 -0.71
CA ASP A 64 11.32 11.83 -1.90
C ASP A 64 10.16 10.88 -1.56
N ARG A 65 9.95 10.61 -0.26
CA ARG A 65 8.91 9.73 0.27
C ARG A 65 7.83 10.52 1.00
N ASP A 66 6.61 10.02 0.92
CA ASP A 66 5.42 10.67 1.48
C ASP A 66 4.96 10.01 2.79
N THR A 67 4.16 10.76 3.53
CA THR A 67 3.47 10.33 4.74
C THR A 67 2.08 9.76 4.43
N ILE A 68 1.50 9.07 5.41
CA ILE A 68 0.09 8.64 5.36
C ILE A 68 -0.86 9.80 5.03
N ILE A 69 -0.64 10.98 5.62
CA ILE A 69 -1.51 12.14 5.45
C ILE A 69 -1.38 12.72 4.04
N GLU A 70 -0.15 12.81 3.52
CA GLU A 70 0.12 13.27 2.15
C GLU A 70 -0.54 12.32 1.14
N PHE A 71 -0.37 11.00 1.30
CA PHE A 71 -1.06 10.00 0.47
C PHE A 71 -2.58 10.17 0.52
N TYR A 72 -3.18 10.17 1.71
CA TYR A 72 -4.64 10.16 1.81
C TYR A 72 -5.25 11.48 1.31
N SER A 73 -4.61 12.61 1.61
CA SER A 73 -5.10 13.96 1.30
C SER A 73 -4.79 14.40 -0.13
N ALA A 74 -3.90 13.71 -0.85
CA ALA A 74 -3.58 14.05 -2.23
C ALA A 74 -4.82 14.11 -3.13
N PRO A 75 -4.92 15.05 -4.09
CA PRO A 75 -6.07 15.18 -4.96
C PRO A 75 -6.35 13.91 -5.77
N LYS A 76 -7.49 13.26 -5.49
CA LYS A 76 -7.91 12.01 -6.17
C LYS A 76 -8.70 12.25 -7.45
N ARG A 77 -9.11 13.50 -7.75
CA ARG A 77 -9.83 13.89 -8.99
C ARG A 77 -11.02 12.98 -9.33
N GLY A 78 -11.82 12.63 -8.34
CA GLY A 78 -13.01 11.78 -8.52
C GLY A 78 -12.75 10.27 -8.61
N LYS A 79 -11.49 9.81 -8.51
CA LYS A 79 -11.15 8.39 -8.56
C LYS A 79 -11.82 7.59 -7.44
N LEU A 80 -12.29 6.41 -7.79
CA LEU A 80 -13.08 5.51 -6.94
C LEU A 80 -12.21 4.51 -6.17
N CYS A 81 -11.02 4.22 -6.69
CA CYS A 81 -10.03 3.33 -6.11
C CYS A 81 -8.69 4.06 -6.00
N TRP A 82 -8.04 3.98 -4.84
CA TRP A 82 -6.76 4.63 -4.55
C TRP A 82 -5.75 3.59 -4.11
N ILE A 83 -4.59 3.53 -4.76
CA ILE A 83 -3.52 2.59 -4.47
C ILE A 83 -2.31 3.37 -3.95
N GLY A 84 -1.75 2.90 -2.85
CA GLY A 84 -0.49 3.37 -2.31
C GLY A 84 0.50 2.21 -2.19
N PHE A 85 1.73 2.45 -2.63
CA PHE A 85 2.87 1.59 -2.36
C PHE A 85 3.55 2.06 -1.07
N PHE A 86 3.74 1.15 -0.13
CA PHE A 86 4.33 1.44 1.18
C PHE A 86 5.66 0.72 1.30
N SER A 87 6.60 1.39 1.92
CA SER A 87 7.95 0.89 2.16
C SER A 87 8.41 1.47 3.48
N GLY A 88 8.69 0.66 4.48
CA GLY A 88 9.07 1.13 5.80
C GLY A 88 9.32 0.01 6.79
N GLU A 89 9.64 0.40 8.01
CA GLU A 89 10.01 -0.54 9.07
C GLU A 89 8.83 -1.42 9.51
N THR A 90 9.15 -2.66 9.86
CA THR A 90 8.19 -3.64 10.40
C THR A 90 8.11 -3.61 11.93
N VAL A 91 9.21 -3.24 12.58
CA VAL A 91 9.40 -3.27 14.04
C VAL A 91 9.53 -1.86 14.63
N ASN A 92 9.22 -1.78 15.93
CA ASN A 92 9.31 -0.55 16.71
C ASN A 92 10.70 -0.54 17.38
N TRP A 93 11.65 0.20 16.80
CA TRP A 93 13.09 0.19 17.11
C TRP A 93 13.49 0.82 18.47
N ILE A 94 12.53 1.19 19.31
CA ILE A 94 12.83 1.81 20.61
C ILE A 94 13.56 0.78 21.48
N ASN A 95 14.87 0.99 21.66
CA ASN A 95 15.86 0.16 22.38
C ASN A 95 16.48 -1.02 21.60
N GLU A 96 16.36 -1.08 20.27
CA GLU A 96 17.10 -2.07 19.47
C GLU A 96 18.46 -1.49 19.05
N PRO A 97 19.59 -2.12 19.42
CA PRO A 97 20.92 -1.58 19.12
C PRO A 97 21.28 -1.63 17.62
N ASP A 98 20.68 -2.55 16.86
CA ASP A 98 20.97 -2.80 15.44
C ASP A 98 19.81 -2.37 14.53
N TRP A 99 19.04 -1.37 14.96
CA TRP A 99 17.85 -0.89 14.25
C TRP A 99 18.13 -0.38 12.83
N ASP A 100 19.37 0.05 12.55
CA ASP A 100 19.83 0.50 11.23
C ASP A 100 20.15 -0.66 10.27
N SER A 101 20.14 -1.90 10.77
CA SER A 101 20.30 -3.12 9.98
C SER A 101 18.98 -3.83 9.66
N GLU A 102 17.86 -3.35 10.19
CA GLU A 102 16.54 -3.94 9.95
C GLU A 102 16.07 -3.70 8.52
N ASP A 103 15.69 -4.79 7.85
CA ASP A 103 15.25 -4.74 6.47
C ASP A 103 13.93 -3.98 6.33
N TRP A 104 13.91 -3.07 5.36
CA TRP A 104 12.71 -2.34 5.00
C TRP A 104 11.70 -3.28 4.35
N HIS A 105 10.47 -3.23 4.83
CA HIS A 105 9.40 -4.05 4.27
C HIS A 105 8.52 -3.25 3.32
N CYS A 106 8.15 -3.89 2.23
CA CYS A 106 7.30 -3.32 1.20
C CYS A 106 5.96 -4.03 1.14
N PHE A 107 4.88 -3.26 1.02
CA PHE A 107 3.51 -3.76 0.88
C PHE A 107 2.66 -2.76 0.09
N THR A 108 1.48 -3.18 -0.37
CA THR A 108 0.60 -2.34 -1.19
C THR A 108 -0.79 -2.29 -0.60
N ILE A 109 -1.41 -1.11 -0.59
CA ILE A 109 -2.76 -0.92 -0.07
C ILE A 109 -3.65 -0.29 -1.14
N ALA A 110 -4.86 -0.85 -1.31
CA ALA A 110 -5.94 -0.24 -2.06
C ALA A 110 -7.05 0.26 -1.12
N ILE A 111 -7.56 1.45 -1.39
CA ILE A 111 -8.74 2.04 -0.75
C ILE A 111 -9.81 2.17 -1.82
N ILE A 112 -10.88 1.39 -1.68
CA ILE A 112 -11.93 1.25 -2.68
C ILE A 112 -13.23 1.82 -2.11
N GLN A 113 -13.90 2.70 -2.87
CA GLN A 113 -15.21 3.21 -2.49
C GLN A 113 -16.28 2.12 -2.58
N ASP A 114 -17.10 2.00 -1.55
CA ASP A 114 -18.33 1.20 -1.55
C ASP A 114 -19.52 2.17 -1.42
N PRO A 115 -20.38 2.28 -2.45
CA PRO A 115 -21.56 3.14 -2.43
C PRO A 115 -22.52 2.90 -1.27
N THR A 116 -22.48 1.71 -0.67
CA THR A 116 -23.40 1.26 0.37
C THR A 116 -22.77 1.19 1.77
N LYS A 117 -21.46 0.92 1.87
CA LYS A 117 -20.78 0.69 3.16
C LYS A 117 -19.61 1.63 3.45
N GLY A 118 -19.36 2.61 2.56
CA GLY A 118 -18.31 3.61 2.73
C GLY A 118 -17.05 3.24 1.98
N LYS A 119 -16.09 2.58 2.64
CA LYS A 119 -14.80 2.22 2.03
C LYS A 119 -14.29 0.86 2.48
N HIS A 120 -13.58 0.22 1.57
CA HIS A 120 -12.77 -0.96 1.83
C HIS A 120 -11.29 -0.59 1.78
N MET A 121 -10.53 -1.07 2.74
CA MET A 121 -9.08 -1.08 2.72
C MET A 121 -8.62 -2.51 2.46
N VAL A 122 -7.89 -2.72 1.37
CA VAL A 122 -7.33 -4.01 0.97
C VAL A 122 -5.83 -3.93 1.13
N VAL A 123 -5.24 -4.79 1.96
CA VAL A 123 -3.81 -4.82 2.27
C VAL A 123 -3.20 -6.05 1.64
N TYR A 124 -2.35 -5.85 0.65
CA TYR A 124 -1.45 -6.87 0.13
C TYR A 124 -0.11 -6.77 0.85
N ASP A 125 0.20 -7.78 1.64
CA ASP A 125 1.50 -7.98 2.26
C ASP A 125 2.13 -9.24 1.64
N PRO A 126 3.29 -9.16 0.96
CA PRO A 126 4.00 -10.33 0.42
C PRO A 126 4.43 -11.33 1.50
N ASP A 127 4.60 -10.85 2.74
CA ASP A 127 4.99 -11.63 3.91
C ASP A 127 3.90 -11.50 4.99
N PRO A 128 2.68 -12.00 4.73
CA PRO A 128 1.53 -11.74 5.58
C PRO A 128 1.74 -12.32 6.98
N ALA A 129 1.30 -11.59 8.01
CA ALA A 129 1.35 -12.08 9.37
C ALA A 129 0.53 -13.38 9.52
N HIS A 130 0.99 -14.27 10.39
CA HIS A 130 0.18 -15.37 10.87
C HIS A 130 -0.92 -14.85 11.79
N PHE A 131 -2.16 -15.23 11.52
CA PHE A 131 -3.29 -14.93 12.40
C PHE A 131 -4.34 -16.04 12.37
N GLU A 132 -5.15 -16.09 13.43
CA GLU A 132 -6.28 -16.99 13.54
C GLU A 132 -7.60 -16.28 13.16
N ASP A 133 -8.60 -17.07 12.78
CA ASP A 133 -9.92 -16.56 12.48
C ASP A 133 -10.51 -15.79 13.67
N GLY A 134 -10.91 -14.55 13.41
CA GLY A 134 -11.48 -13.67 14.42
C GLY A 134 -10.44 -12.94 15.27
N GLU A 135 -9.17 -12.87 14.87
CA GLU A 135 -8.25 -11.88 15.42
C GLU A 135 -8.69 -10.43 15.10
N ARG A 136 -8.21 -9.48 15.92
CA ARG A 136 -8.50 -8.06 15.72
C ARG A 136 -7.63 -7.49 14.61
N ALA A 137 -8.14 -6.51 13.87
CA ALA A 137 -7.39 -5.77 12.85
C ALA A 137 -6.06 -5.21 13.38
N THR A 138 -6.04 -4.73 14.63
CA THR A 138 -4.80 -4.23 15.26
C THR A 138 -3.82 -5.32 15.64
N THR A 139 -4.23 -6.59 15.70
CA THR A 139 -3.33 -7.74 15.90
C THR A 139 -2.69 -8.13 14.56
N VAL A 140 -3.52 -8.23 13.50
CA VAL A 140 -3.10 -8.64 12.16
C VAL A 140 -2.19 -7.60 11.49
N LEU A 141 -2.58 -6.32 11.52
CA LEU A 141 -1.83 -5.26 10.85
C LEU A 141 -0.58 -4.86 11.63
N ARG A 142 0.52 -4.58 10.95
CA ARG A 142 1.79 -4.14 11.55
C ARG A 142 2.20 -2.74 11.08
N GLY A 143 3.08 -2.07 11.84
CA GLY A 143 3.69 -0.78 11.47
C GLY A 143 2.77 0.23 10.77
N LEU A 144 3.16 0.64 9.57
CA LEU A 144 2.43 1.60 8.74
C LEU A 144 1.03 1.12 8.32
N GLN A 145 0.80 -0.18 8.15
CA GLN A 145 -0.53 -0.73 7.82
C GLN A 145 -1.53 -0.39 8.94
N ARG A 146 -1.13 -0.68 10.19
CA ARG A 146 -1.92 -0.41 11.39
C ARG A 146 -2.14 1.09 11.59
N ASN A 147 -1.10 1.88 11.38
CA ASN A 147 -1.16 3.34 11.49
C ASN A 147 -2.15 3.95 10.50
N LEU A 148 -2.12 3.52 9.24
CA LEU A 148 -3.07 3.97 8.22
C LEU A 148 -4.50 3.59 8.59
N PHE A 149 -4.74 2.32 8.93
CA PHE A 149 -6.06 1.82 9.30
C PHE A 149 -6.67 2.62 10.46
N ASN A 150 -5.90 2.82 11.54
CA ASN A 150 -6.31 3.59 12.70
C ASN A 150 -6.57 5.06 12.36
N TRP A 151 -5.71 5.67 11.54
CA TRP A 151 -5.88 7.05 11.12
C TRP A 151 -7.16 7.24 10.29
N ILE A 152 -7.45 6.34 9.35
CA ILE A 152 -8.67 6.41 8.52
C ILE A 152 -9.90 6.25 9.42
N ARG A 153 -9.92 5.26 10.33
CA ARG A 153 -11.08 5.05 11.22
C ARG A 153 -11.34 6.22 12.15
N LYS A 154 -10.27 6.79 12.71
CA LYS A 154 -10.37 7.94 13.61
C LYS A 154 -10.85 9.21 12.89
N ASN A 155 -10.34 9.48 11.69
CA ASN A 155 -10.47 10.80 11.07
C ASN A 155 -11.41 10.86 9.85
N LYS A 156 -11.70 9.73 9.19
CA LYS A 156 -12.31 9.73 7.85
C LYS A 156 -13.49 8.78 7.67
N SER A 157 -13.44 7.56 8.22
CA SER A 157 -14.47 6.55 8.00
C SER A 157 -14.55 5.53 9.14
N LYS A 158 -15.55 5.64 10.01
CA LYS A 158 -15.79 4.64 11.07
C LYS A 158 -16.21 3.27 10.53
N SER A 159 -16.80 3.22 9.33
CA SER A 159 -17.27 2.01 8.65
C SER A 159 -16.23 1.39 7.71
N LEU A 160 -14.95 1.74 7.86
CA LEU A 160 -13.88 1.13 7.06
C LEU A 160 -13.84 -0.39 7.28
N ARG A 161 -13.98 -1.16 6.19
CA ARG A 161 -13.82 -2.61 6.19
C ARG A 161 -12.40 -2.97 5.77
N LEU A 162 -11.82 -3.99 6.39
CA LEU A 162 -10.43 -4.41 6.15
C LEU A 162 -10.40 -5.78 5.48
N TRP A 163 -9.67 -5.88 4.38
CA TRP A 163 -9.30 -7.13 3.73
C TRP A 163 -7.79 -7.30 3.79
N TYR A 164 -7.33 -8.50 4.11
CA TYR A 164 -5.91 -8.80 4.28
C TYR A 164 -5.54 -10.03 3.47
N SER A 165 -4.40 -9.99 2.77
CA SER A 165 -3.93 -11.11 1.95
C SER A 165 -3.56 -12.30 2.81
N ILE A 166 -3.98 -13.50 2.37
CA ILE A 166 -3.58 -14.78 2.97
C ILE A 166 -2.74 -15.63 2.00
N ASP A 167 -2.41 -15.08 0.84
CA ASP A 167 -1.49 -15.69 -0.11
C ASP A 167 -0.06 -15.61 0.42
N ARG A 168 0.53 -16.79 0.65
CA ARG A 168 1.87 -16.97 1.20
C ARG A 168 2.86 -17.50 0.15
N SER A 169 2.48 -17.48 -1.13
CA SER A 169 3.32 -18.02 -2.21
C SER A 169 4.66 -17.31 -2.36
N ASN A 170 4.77 -16.06 -1.90
CA ASN A 170 5.95 -15.21 -2.03
C ASN A 170 6.69 -14.99 -0.69
N GLU A 171 6.28 -15.66 0.38
CA GLU A 171 6.80 -15.38 1.72
C GLU A 171 8.25 -15.83 1.87
N GLY A 172 9.08 -14.99 2.48
CA GLY A 172 10.48 -15.30 2.78
C GLY A 172 11.40 -15.32 1.57
N GLU A 173 10.91 -14.90 0.38
CA GLU A 173 11.73 -14.79 -0.83
C GLU A 173 12.70 -13.59 -0.79
N ASN A 174 12.56 -12.72 0.20
CA ASN A 174 13.28 -11.45 0.31
C ASN A 174 13.10 -10.56 -0.94
N GLN A 175 11.86 -10.59 -1.47
CA GLN A 175 11.44 -9.91 -2.71
C GLN A 175 10.18 -9.06 -2.49
N CYS A 176 9.96 -8.57 -1.27
CA CYS A 176 8.76 -7.82 -0.90
C CYS A 176 8.56 -6.57 -1.80
N LEU A 177 9.64 -5.94 -2.26
CA LEU A 177 9.63 -4.80 -3.19
C LEU A 177 8.94 -5.15 -4.51
N ILE A 178 9.51 -6.10 -5.26
CA ILE A 178 9.02 -6.44 -6.60
C ILE A 178 7.60 -7.00 -6.55
N HIS A 179 7.29 -7.81 -5.54
CA HIS A 179 5.95 -8.39 -5.36
C HIS A 179 4.91 -7.31 -5.08
N SER A 180 5.24 -6.34 -4.21
CA SER A 180 4.34 -5.22 -3.90
C SER A 180 4.07 -4.32 -5.10
N LEU A 181 5.10 -4.01 -5.89
CA LEU A 181 4.96 -3.18 -7.10
C LEU A 181 4.24 -3.91 -8.23
N ARG A 182 4.48 -5.22 -8.39
CA ARG A 182 3.67 -6.07 -9.29
C ARG A 182 2.21 -6.05 -8.87
N LYS A 183 1.91 -6.06 -7.57
CA LYS A 183 0.52 -5.91 -7.11
C LYS A 183 -0.08 -4.56 -7.46
N VAL A 184 0.69 -3.47 -7.42
CA VAL A 184 0.25 -2.16 -7.94
C VAL A 184 -0.15 -2.29 -9.42
N GLN A 185 0.68 -2.91 -10.26
CA GLN A 185 0.35 -3.16 -11.68
C GLN A 185 -0.92 -4.00 -11.84
N THR A 186 -1.07 -5.10 -11.08
CA THR A 186 -2.26 -5.95 -11.12
C THR A 186 -3.52 -5.16 -10.76
N TRP A 187 -3.49 -4.38 -9.69
CA TRP A 187 -4.65 -3.56 -9.31
C TRP A 187 -4.87 -2.37 -10.23
N ALA A 188 -3.83 -1.85 -10.87
CA ALA A 188 -3.95 -0.83 -11.92
C ALA A 188 -4.72 -1.36 -13.14
N SER A 189 -4.45 -2.61 -13.55
CA SER A 189 -5.08 -3.22 -14.72
C SER A 189 -6.55 -3.60 -14.51
N VAL A 190 -6.97 -3.80 -13.25
CA VAL A 190 -8.40 -3.93 -12.88
C VAL A 190 -9.17 -2.63 -13.16
N GLY A 191 -8.51 -1.48 -13.05
CA GLY A 191 -9.09 -0.17 -13.35
C GLY A 191 -9.81 0.51 -12.18
N ASP A 192 -10.24 1.75 -12.42
CA ASP A 192 -10.92 2.58 -11.45
C ASP A 192 -12.40 2.22 -11.33
N SER A 193 -12.72 1.37 -10.36
CA SER A 193 -14.10 0.94 -10.09
C SER A 193 -14.39 0.91 -8.59
N VAL A 194 -15.67 1.07 -8.25
CA VAL A 194 -16.19 0.83 -6.90
C VAL A 194 -16.01 -0.63 -6.49
N TRP A 195 -16.24 -0.90 -5.21
CA TRP A 195 -16.25 -2.26 -4.66
C TRP A 195 -17.29 -3.14 -5.34
N GLN A 196 -16.88 -4.34 -5.76
CA GLN A 196 -17.72 -5.27 -6.53
C GLN A 196 -18.30 -6.43 -5.69
N GLY A 197 -18.16 -6.37 -4.36
CA GLY A 197 -18.62 -7.43 -3.46
C GLY A 197 -17.53 -8.48 -3.17
N PRO A 198 -17.89 -9.63 -2.58
CA PRO A 198 -16.92 -10.65 -2.17
C PRO A 198 -16.08 -11.25 -3.32
N THR A 199 -16.51 -11.07 -4.57
CA THR A 199 -15.80 -11.54 -5.77
C THR A 199 -14.99 -10.42 -6.44
N ASP A 200 -14.72 -9.32 -5.74
CA ASP A 200 -13.89 -8.25 -6.28
C ASP A 200 -12.51 -8.81 -6.64
N PRO A 201 -12.02 -8.63 -7.89
CA PRO A 201 -10.76 -9.21 -8.32
C PRO A 201 -9.56 -8.67 -7.53
N ARG A 202 -9.71 -7.54 -6.83
CA ARG A 202 -8.66 -7.00 -5.95
C ARG A 202 -8.50 -7.78 -4.65
N THR A 203 -9.43 -8.68 -4.33
CA THR A 203 -9.45 -9.49 -3.08
C THR A 203 -9.40 -11.01 -3.31
N GLU A 204 -8.91 -11.46 -4.46
CA GLU A 204 -8.60 -12.88 -4.67
C GLU A 204 -7.49 -13.35 -3.71
N ASN A 205 -7.77 -14.37 -2.90
CA ASN A 205 -6.93 -14.86 -1.79
C ASN A 205 -6.78 -13.87 -0.62
N TYR A 206 -7.88 -13.20 -0.25
CA TYR A 206 -7.96 -12.31 0.92
C TYR A 206 -9.07 -12.77 1.84
N VAL A 207 -8.93 -12.42 3.12
CA VAL A 207 -9.99 -12.56 4.11
C VAL A 207 -10.39 -11.20 4.64
N GLU A 208 -11.67 -11.05 4.96
CA GLU A 208 -12.15 -9.86 5.65
C GLU A 208 -11.90 -9.98 7.16
N ILE A 209 -11.20 -8.99 7.72
CA ILE A 209 -11.01 -8.89 9.17
C ILE A 209 -12.20 -8.16 9.78
N THR A 210 -13.06 -8.91 10.46
CA THR A 210 -14.35 -8.40 10.96
C THR A 210 -14.28 -7.80 12.36
N LYS A 211 -13.28 -8.16 13.18
CA LYS A 211 -13.08 -7.58 14.50
C LYS A 211 -12.18 -6.35 14.40
N VAL A 212 -12.79 -5.17 14.49
CA VAL A 212 -12.14 -3.88 14.22
C VAL A 212 -12.07 -2.96 15.43
#